data_AF-A0A256ZUT5-F1
#
_entry.id   AF-A0A256ZUT5-F1
#
_cell.length_a   1.000
_cell.length_b   1.000
_cell.length_c   1.000
_cell.angle_alpha   90.00
_cell.angle_beta   90.00
_cell.angle_gamma   90.00
#
_symmetry.space_group_name_H-M   'P 1'
#
loop_
_entity.id
_entity.type
_entity.pdbx_description
1 polymer ?
#
loop_
_entity_poly.entity_id
_entity_poly.type
_entity_poly.pdbx_seq_one_letter_code
_entity_poly.pdbx_strand_id
1 'polypeptide(L)'
;MLLNRFFNYDDELFKAIKKVYGDVIYDFLRAIREPGRRLYVRVNTLVESIGEVVDSLRERGISVFKDEHVEEAIFFPIKGPFKVPIEDGIIIVDKRTAESVYLGSHVYAPGVLKAVGHVRKNSPVTVVSPLLEPIGWGYFRIDPGDVGKVRRGLVVEVAVSRFKAPKIREFPEFAEGALYEQSLPAMLVSKILDPQPSELIVDMCAAPGGKASHIYQLTEGKARILAFDHSKKRIAKMTREFRRMKVNIEVHLADSRYLHVDYPSLRGKVDRILIDPPCSSLGVRPKLYDSKRYKDIIDLRKYQIQFFKPAYELLRKGGVLVYSTCTVTLEENEEVVEEAVERYGFELVEVKYGSLGSKGLGDKGDFFMRFHPHIHDVTGYFIAKLIKK
;
A
#
# COMPACT_ATOMS: atom_id res chain seq x y z
N MET A 1 20.10 4.82 -18.98
CA MET A 1 21.10 5.57 -18.18
C MET A 1 20.48 6.58 -17.20
N LEU A 2 19.54 7.45 -17.59
CA LEU A 2 18.98 8.50 -16.69
C LEU A 2 18.20 7.99 -15.46
N LEU A 3 17.57 6.81 -15.52
CA LEU A 3 16.82 6.23 -14.39
C LEU A 3 17.71 5.54 -13.34
N ASN A 4 18.93 5.13 -13.73
CA ASN A 4 19.85 4.40 -12.83
C ASN A 4 20.29 5.27 -11.63
N ARG A 5 20.23 6.61 -11.76
CA ARG A 5 20.53 7.51 -10.62
C ARG A 5 19.48 7.46 -9.51
N PHE A 6 18.25 7.05 -9.83
CA PHE A 6 17.13 6.99 -8.88
C PHE A 6 16.96 5.59 -8.29
N PHE A 7 17.36 4.55 -9.03
CA PHE A 7 17.21 3.17 -8.61
C PHE A 7 18.58 2.52 -8.49
N ASN A 8 19.06 2.45 -7.25
CA ASN A 8 20.29 1.76 -6.90
C ASN A 8 19.98 0.28 -6.63
N TYR A 9 19.78 -0.46 -7.72
CA TYR A 9 19.56 -1.91 -7.73
C TYR A 9 20.82 -2.60 -8.25
N ASP A 10 21.25 -3.68 -7.60
CA ASP A 10 22.34 -4.50 -8.13
C ASP A 10 21.92 -5.25 -9.40
N ASP A 11 22.91 -5.75 -10.16
CA ASP A 11 22.68 -6.39 -11.45
C ASP A 11 21.74 -7.60 -11.35
N GLU A 12 21.80 -8.34 -10.23
CA GLU A 12 20.94 -9.48 -9.98
C GLU A 12 19.48 -9.06 -9.78
N LEU A 13 19.23 -8.00 -9.01
CA LEU A 13 17.88 -7.46 -8.83
C LEU A 13 17.35 -6.89 -10.15
N PHE A 14 18.19 -6.20 -10.91
CA PHE A 14 17.79 -5.70 -12.22
C PHE A 14 17.41 -6.85 -13.17
N LYS A 15 18.16 -7.96 -13.17
CA LYS A 15 17.81 -9.18 -13.90
C LYS A 15 16.49 -9.78 -13.42
N ALA A 16 16.25 -9.85 -12.11
CA ALA A 16 14.99 -10.37 -11.54
C ALA A 16 13.78 -9.53 -11.99
N ILE A 17 13.88 -8.20 -11.96
CA ILE A 17 12.83 -7.30 -12.48
C ILE A 17 12.69 -7.46 -14.01
N LYS A 18 13.80 -7.66 -14.74
CA LYS A 18 13.79 -7.87 -16.19
C LYS A 18 13.10 -9.19 -16.58
N LYS A 19 13.13 -10.24 -15.76
CA LYS A 19 12.34 -11.46 -16.00
C LYS A 19 10.84 -11.17 -16.09
N VAL A 20 10.36 -10.17 -15.34
CA VAL A 20 8.94 -9.80 -15.27
C VAL A 20 8.55 -8.87 -16.42
N TYR A 21 9.40 -7.88 -16.70
CA TYR A 21 9.05 -6.79 -17.62
C TYR A 21 9.75 -6.83 -18.97
N GLY A 22 10.73 -7.71 -19.18
CA GLY A 22 11.48 -7.81 -20.42
C GLY A 22 11.99 -6.45 -20.90
N ASP A 23 11.61 -6.08 -22.11
CA ASP A 23 12.04 -4.84 -22.76
C ASP A 23 11.32 -3.59 -22.24
N VAL A 24 10.17 -3.73 -21.56
CA VAL A 24 9.40 -2.61 -20.98
C VAL A 24 9.77 -2.29 -19.52
N ILE A 25 10.90 -2.82 -19.02
CA ILE A 25 11.40 -2.53 -17.66
C ILE A 25 11.52 -1.03 -17.37
N TYR A 26 11.96 -0.23 -18.35
CA TYR A 26 12.11 1.21 -18.14
C TYR A 26 10.79 1.96 -18.09
N ASP A 27 9.74 1.44 -18.72
CA ASP A 27 8.38 2.00 -18.60
C ASP A 27 7.82 1.70 -17.21
N PHE A 28 8.06 0.49 -16.68
CA PHE A 28 7.78 0.17 -15.28
C PHE A 28 8.53 1.11 -14.31
N LEU A 29 9.85 1.25 -14.46
CA LEU A 29 10.67 2.09 -13.59
C LEU A 29 10.26 3.56 -13.67
N ARG A 30 9.85 4.05 -14.84
CA ARG A 30 9.30 5.40 -15.01
C ARG A 30 7.96 5.54 -14.29
N ALA A 31 7.05 4.58 -14.51
CA ALA A 31 5.72 4.59 -13.91
C ALA A 31 5.82 4.63 -12.38
N ILE A 32 6.64 3.79 -11.74
CA ILE A 32 6.68 3.78 -10.26
C ILE A 32 7.18 5.09 -9.63
N ARG A 33 7.88 5.96 -10.36
CA ARG A 33 8.28 7.28 -9.85
C ARG A 33 7.12 8.26 -9.71
N GLU A 34 6.06 8.06 -10.49
CA GLU A 34 4.88 8.91 -10.52
C GLU A 34 3.71 8.24 -9.80
N PRO A 35 2.82 9.02 -9.16
CA PRO A 35 1.55 8.47 -8.72
C PRO A 35 0.72 7.98 -9.91
N GLY A 36 -0.27 7.12 -9.65
CA GLY A 36 -1.32 6.87 -10.62
C GLY A 36 -2.19 8.12 -10.84
N ARG A 37 -3.00 8.12 -11.88
CA ARG A 37 -3.96 9.22 -12.15
C ARG A 37 -5.13 9.22 -11.17
N ARG A 38 -5.41 8.08 -10.53
CA ARG A 38 -6.53 7.87 -9.60
C ARG A 38 -6.00 7.63 -8.18
N LEU A 39 -6.31 8.53 -7.25
CA LEU A 39 -6.15 8.27 -5.82
C LEU A 39 -7.37 7.52 -5.30
N TYR A 40 -7.21 6.22 -5.08
CA TYR A 40 -8.28 5.36 -4.58
C TYR A 40 -8.49 5.50 -3.07
N VAL A 41 -9.77 5.48 -2.68
CA VAL A 41 -10.25 5.48 -1.30
C VAL A 41 -11.40 4.49 -1.20
N ARG A 42 -11.39 3.66 -0.15
CA ARG A 42 -12.51 2.79 0.19
C ARG A 42 -13.52 3.57 1.02
N VAL A 43 -14.79 3.51 0.62
CA VAL A 43 -15.92 3.96 1.44
C VAL A 43 -16.30 2.84 2.41
N ASN A 44 -16.38 3.17 3.69
CA ASN A 44 -16.87 2.28 4.74
C ASN A 44 -18.40 2.27 4.73
N THR A 45 -18.97 1.33 3.99
CA THR A 45 -20.43 1.22 3.79
C THR A 45 -21.20 0.82 5.05
N LEU A 46 -20.52 0.51 6.16
CA LEU A 46 -21.14 0.33 7.47
C LEU A 46 -21.43 1.65 8.19
N VAL A 47 -20.76 2.74 7.78
CA VAL A 47 -20.90 4.06 8.39
C VAL A 47 -21.78 4.96 7.54
N GLU A 48 -21.55 4.96 6.23
CA GLU A 48 -22.21 5.87 5.30
C GLU A 48 -22.28 5.25 3.91
N SER A 49 -23.36 5.55 3.16
CA SER A 49 -23.47 5.05 1.80
C SER A 49 -22.54 5.81 0.85
N ILE A 50 -22.20 5.16 -0.27
CA ILE A 50 -21.30 5.76 -1.28
C ILE A 50 -21.95 6.98 -1.93
N GLY A 51 -23.27 6.97 -2.09
CA GLY A 51 -24.01 8.12 -2.61
C GLY A 51 -23.82 9.35 -1.73
N GLU A 52 -24.12 9.21 -0.43
CA GLU A 52 -24.00 10.29 0.55
C GLU A 52 -22.57 10.86 0.63
N VAL A 53 -21.55 9.99 0.71
CA VAL A 53 -20.14 10.44 0.71
C VAL A 53 -19.79 11.21 -0.57
N VAL A 54 -20.18 10.68 -1.74
CA VAL A 54 -19.89 11.32 -3.03
C VAL A 54 -20.59 12.68 -3.14
N ASP A 55 -21.84 12.76 -2.71
CA ASP A 55 -22.63 13.98 -2.77
C ASP A 55 -22.06 15.04 -1.80
N SER A 56 -21.77 14.68 -0.54
CA SER A 56 -21.12 15.55 0.45
C SER A 56 -19.77 16.10 -0.03
N LEU A 57 -18.96 15.28 -0.70
CA LEU A 57 -17.69 15.73 -1.28
C LEU A 57 -17.92 16.71 -2.44
N ARG A 58 -18.88 16.43 -3.32
CA ARG A 58 -19.18 17.26 -4.50
C ARG A 58 -19.82 18.60 -4.14
N GLU A 59 -20.67 18.65 -3.12
CA GLU A 59 -21.24 19.89 -2.59
C GLU A 59 -20.15 20.86 -2.10
N ARG A 60 -19.02 20.32 -1.62
CA ARG A 60 -17.82 21.08 -1.24
C ARG A 60 -16.87 21.37 -2.41
N GLY A 61 -17.31 21.11 -3.65
CA GLY A 61 -16.54 21.34 -4.87
C GLY A 61 -15.39 20.33 -5.11
N ILE A 62 -15.39 19.20 -4.41
CA ILE A 62 -14.34 18.18 -4.55
C ILE A 62 -14.69 17.25 -5.72
N SER A 63 -13.77 17.14 -6.68
CA SER A 63 -13.92 16.20 -7.79
C SER A 63 -13.69 14.77 -7.32
N VAL A 64 -14.75 13.97 -7.32
CA VAL A 64 -14.74 12.56 -6.91
C VAL A 64 -15.63 11.71 -7.82
N PHE A 65 -15.21 10.48 -8.06
CA PHE A 65 -15.87 9.52 -8.95
C PHE A 65 -15.97 8.16 -8.26
N LYS A 66 -17.02 7.40 -8.58
CA LYS A 66 -17.14 6.00 -8.19
C LYS A 66 -16.29 5.16 -9.15
N ASP A 67 -15.66 4.11 -8.66
CA ASP A 67 -14.98 3.14 -9.52
C ASP A 67 -16.01 2.34 -10.32
N GLU A 68 -15.62 1.93 -11.53
CA GLU A 68 -16.52 1.25 -12.46
C GLU A 68 -16.73 -0.23 -12.11
N HIS A 69 -15.85 -0.82 -11.28
CA HIS A 69 -15.82 -2.26 -11.02
C HIS A 69 -15.91 -2.63 -9.54
N VAL A 70 -15.38 -1.79 -8.65
CA VAL A 70 -15.39 -2.03 -7.20
C VAL A 70 -16.39 -1.10 -6.54
N GLU A 71 -17.52 -1.65 -6.13
CA GLU A 71 -18.66 -0.91 -5.59
C GLU A 71 -18.25 0.11 -4.53
N GLU A 72 -17.56 -0.32 -3.47
CA GLU A 72 -17.11 0.49 -2.34
C GLU A 72 -15.90 1.39 -2.61
N ALA A 73 -15.41 1.44 -3.85
CA ALA A 73 -14.27 2.26 -4.22
C ALA A 73 -14.73 3.59 -4.84
N ILE A 74 -14.15 4.68 -4.33
CA ILE A 74 -14.16 5.99 -4.99
C ILE A 74 -12.73 6.38 -5.34
N PHE A 75 -12.57 7.29 -6.28
CA PHE A 75 -11.28 7.86 -6.60
C PHE A 75 -11.33 9.36 -6.84
N PHE A 76 -10.19 9.99 -6.57
CA PHE A 76 -9.94 11.39 -6.84
C PHE A 76 -8.89 11.52 -7.94
N PRO A 77 -9.11 12.39 -8.95
CA PRO A 77 -8.12 12.63 -9.99
C PRO A 77 -6.89 13.33 -9.40
N ILE A 78 -5.72 12.75 -9.65
CA ILE A 78 -4.43 13.39 -9.33
C ILE A 78 -4.06 14.32 -10.48
N LYS A 79 -3.77 15.59 -10.16
CA LYS A 79 -3.39 16.60 -11.15
C LYS A 79 -1.88 16.74 -11.24
N GLY A 80 -1.36 17.06 -12.44
CA GLY A 80 0.06 17.23 -12.71
C GLY A 80 0.53 16.37 -13.89
N PRO A 81 1.84 16.31 -14.17
CA PRO A 81 2.90 16.97 -13.41
C PRO A 81 2.93 18.50 -13.64
N PHE A 82 3.08 19.27 -12.57
CA PHE A 82 3.30 20.71 -12.61
C PHE A 82 4.80 21.05 -12.63
N LYS A 83 5.18 22.18 -13.23
CA LYS A 83 6.55 22.68 -13.15
C LYS A 83 6.80 23.28 -11.77
N VAL A 84 7.78 22.76 -11.04
CA VAL A 84 8.21 23.29 -9.74
C VAL A 84 9.22 24.42 -9.99
N PRO A 85 8.96 25.67 -9.54
CA PRO A 85 9.92 26.76 -9.61
C PRO A 85 11.20 26.47 -8.82
N ILE A 86 12.31 27.08 -9.24
CA ILE A 86 13.62 26.94 -8.61
C ILE A 86 13.99 28.29 -8.00
N GLU A 87 14.38 28.26 -6.73
CA GLU A 87 14.76 29.40 -5.90
C GLU A 87 16.16 29.18 -5.32
N ASP A 88 16.82 30.27 -4.92
CA ASP A 88 18.12 30.20 -4.22
C ASP A 88 18.01 29.51 -2.86
N GLY A 89 16.87 29.67 -2.17
CA GLY A 89 16.56 29.00 -0.92
C GLY A 89 16.07 27.58 -1.18
N ILE A 90 16.82 26.57 -0.73
CA ILE A 90 16.49 25.15 -0.95
C ILE A 90 16.30 24.44 0.40
N ILE A 91 15.19 23.71 0.51
CA ILE A 91 14.87 22.85 1.66
C ILE A 91 14.98 21.39 1.22
N ILE A 92 15.99 20.70 1.75
CA ILE A 92 16.21 19.27 1.52
C ILE A 92 15.44 18.49 2.58
N VAL A 93 14.55 17.60 2.15
CA VAL A 93 13.72 16.78 3.03
C VAL A 93 14.06 15.30 2.92
N ASP A 94 13.67 14.50 3.92
CA ASP A 94 13.83 13.05 3.87
C ASP A 94 12.96 12.41 2.78
N LYS A 95 13.21 11.14 2.45
CA LYS A 95 12.48 10.41 1.40
C LYS A 95 10.95 10.44 1.58
N ARG A 96 10.46 10.20 2.79
CA ARG A 96 9.02 10.04 3.05
C ARG A 96 8.31 11.39 2.92
N THR A 97 8.94 12.43 3.44
CA THR A 97 8.49 13.81 3.31
C THR A 97 8.57 14.23 1.85
N ALA A 98 9.61 13.84 1.12
CA ALA A 98 9.74 14.10 -0.30
C ALA A 98 8.58 13.51 -1.11
N GLU A 99 8.30 12.22 -0.94
CA GLU A 99 7.18 11.53 -1.62
C GLU A 99 5.81 12.11 -1.23
N SER A 100 5.65 12.59 0.01
CA SER A 100 4.43 13.25 0.48
C SER A 100 4.24 14.65 -0.13
N VAL A 101 5.30 15.47 -0.14
CA VAL A 101 5.30 16.81 -0.78
C VAL A 101 5.09 16.70 -2.28
N TYR A 102 5.62 15.64 -2.90
CA TYR A 102 5.41 15.34 -4.32
C TYR A 102 3.93 15.26 -4.70
N LEU A 103 3.06 14.92 -3.74
CA LEU A 103 1.60 14.84 -3.89
C LEU A 103 0.83 16.05 -3.33
N GLY A 104 1.52 17.07 -2.83
CA GLY A 104 0.91 18.32 -2.34
C GLY A 104 0.85 18.48 -0.83
N SER A 105 1.52 17.63 -0.06
CA SER A 105 1.67 17.85 1.38
C SER A 105 2.60 19.02 1.70
N HIS A 106 2.37 19.66 2.85
CA HIS A 106 3.32 20.63 3.39
C HIS A 106 4.54 19.95 4.03
N VAL A 107 5.58 20.72 4.30
CA VAL A 107 6.79 20.24 4.99
C VAL A 107 6.69 20.55 6.46
N TYR A 108 6.82 19.52 7.29
CA TYR A 108 6.87 19.65 8.76
C TYR A 108 8.28 19.36 9.28
N ALA A 109 8.60 19.93 10.45
CA ALA A 109 9.94 19.92 11.02
C ALA A 109 10.64 18.54 11.06
N PRO A 110 9.97 17.42 11.43
CA PRO A 110 10.61 16.11 11.46
C PRO A 110 11.17 15.63 10.12
N GLY A 111 10.64 16.17 9.01
CA GLY A 111 10.99 15.75 7.66
C GLY A 111 12.13 16.54 7.03
N VAL A 112 12.60 17.60 7.67
CA VAL A 112 13.62 18.50 7.12
C VAL A 112 15.01 17.98 7.48
N LEU A 113 15.84 17.76 6.46
CA LEU A 113 17.24 17.37 6.64
C LEU A 113 18.15 18.59 6.68
N LYS A 114 17.93 19.55 5.76
CA LYS A 114 18.80 20.72 5.63
C LYS A 114 18.06 21.87 4.96
N ALA A 115 18.40 23.10 5.35
CA ALA A 115 18.11 24.31 4.58
C ALA A 115 19.44 24.86 4.04
N VAL A 116 19.50 25.20 2.75
CA VAL A 116 20.70 25.72 2.08
C VAL A 116 20.35 26.94 1.23
N GLY A 117 21.35 27.80 0.99
CA GLY A 117 21.17 29.04 0.25
C GLY A 117 20.46 30.13 1.05
N HIS A 118 19.83 31.08 0.35
CA HIS A 118 19.20 32.24 0.96
C HIS A 118 17.79 31.91 1.48
N VAL A 119 17.71 31.48 2.73
CA VAL A 119 16.44 31.17 3.40
C VAL A 119 16.15 32.20 4.49
N ARG A 120 14.99 32.86 4.39
CA ARG A 120 14.42 33.75 5.43
C ARG A 120 12.98 33.36 5.72
N LYS A 121 12.48 33.69 6.90
CA LYS A 121 11.06 33.51 7.22
C LYS A 121 10.20 34.23 6.16
N ASN A 122 9.16 33.55 5.68
CA ASN A 122 8.26 33.94 4.59
C ASN A 122 8.90 34.08 3.20
N SER A 123 10.19 33.79 3.03
CA SER A 123 10.80 33.76 1.68
C SER A 123 10.34 32.55 0.87
N PRO A 124 10.27 32.67 -0.47
CA PRO A 124 10.01 31.53 -1.34
C PRO A 124 11.20 30.56 -1.30
N VAL A 125 10.90 29.27 -1.30
CA VAL A 125 11.90 28.20 -1.26
C VAL A 125 11.50 27.04 -2.17
N THR A 126 12.51 26.36 -2.71
CA THR A 126 12.34 25.09 -3.42
C THR A 126 12.53 23.94 -2.45
N VAL A 127 11.55 23.04 -2.38
CA VAL A 127 11.67 21.78 -1.65
C VAL A 127 12.23 20.72 -2.60
N VAL A 128 13.29 20.04 -2.19
CA VAL A 128 13.96 19.01 -2.98
C VAL A 128 14.06 17.69 -2.24
N SER A 129 14.08 16.59 -3.00
CA SER A 129 14.38 15.26 -2.47
C SER A 129 15.86 15.15 -2.02
N PRO A 130 16.25 14.06 -1.33
CA PRO A 130 17.66 13.80 -1.01
C PRO A 130 18.60 13.74 -2.22
N LEU A 131 18.07 13.43 -3.41
CA LEU A 131 18.82 13.43 -4.67
C LEU A 131 18.72 14.77 -5.43
N LEU A 132 18.33 15.84 -4.72
CA LEU A 132 18.19 17.21 -5.23
C LEU A 132 17.16 17.37 -6.36
N GLU A 133 16.19 16.47 -6.44
CA GLU A 133 15.08 16.61 -7.38
C GLU A 133 14.04 17.62 -6.85
N PRO A 134 13.65 18.66 -7.63
CA PRO A 134 12.59 19.59 -7.24
C PRO A 134 11.22 18.91 -7.20
N ILE A 135 10.63 18.90 -6.01
CA ILE A 135 9.37 18.21 -5.71
C ILE A 135 8.24 19.16 -5.29
N GLY A 136 8.60 20.34 -4.79
CA GLY A 136 7.64 21.37 -4.43
C GLY A 136 8.30 22.74 -4.26
N TRP A 137 7.47 23.75 -4.14
CA TRP A 137 7.82 25.15 -3.96
C TRP A 137 6.79 25.79 -3.03
N GLY A 138 7.23 26.69 -2.18
CA GLY A 138 6.35 27.35 -1.23
C GLY A 138 7.08 28.33 -0.34
N TYR A 139 6.46 28.69 0.77
CA TYR A 139 6.96 29.72 1.67
C TYR A 139 7.54 29.10 2.94
N PHE A 140 8.75 29.50 3.30
CA PHE A 140 9.38 29.08 4.55
C PHE A 140 8.68 29.75 5.75
N ARG A 141 8.37 29.01 6.81
CA ARG A 141 7.51 29.50 7.91
C ARG A 141 8.17 29.64 9.27
N ILE A 142 9.39 29.12 9.44
CA ILE A 142 10.15 29.25 10.69
C ILE A 142 11.31 30.22 10.53
N ASP A 143 11.99 30.53 11.63
CA ASP A 143 13.24 31.27 11.60
C ASP A 143 14.39 30.32 11.17
N PRO A 144 15.31 30.71 10.26
CA PRO A 144 16.32 29.80 9.73
C PRO A 144 17.22 29.15 10.78
N GLY A 145 17.50 29.88 11.87
CA GLY A 145 18.29 29.39 13.01
C GLY A 145 17.61 28.30 13.84
N ASP A 146 16.33 28.01 13.57
CA ASP A 146 15.52 27.00 14.26
C ASP A 146 15.42 25.67 13.52
N VAL A 147 15.95 25.60 12.29
CA VAL A 147 16.08 24.35 11.52
C VAL A 147 16.90 23.36 12.34
N GLY A 148 16.36 22.17 12.59
CA GLY A 148 16.99 21.13 13.41
C GLY A 148 16.80 21.29 14.93
N LYS A 149 16.38 22.47 15.42
CA LYS A 149 16.01 22.68 16.83
C LYS A 149 14.55 22.33 17.09
N VAL A 150 13.68 22.70 16.15
CA VAL A 150 12.23 22.49 16.26
C VAL A 150 11.90 21.03 15.95
N ARG A 151 11.16 20.38 16.85
CA ARG A 151 10.75 18.97 16.71
C ARG A 151 9.38 18.77 16.05
N ARG A 152 8.55 19.81 15.99
CA ARG A 152 7.19 19.77 15.43
C ARG A 152 6.81 21.15 14.88
N GLY A 153 5.92 21.18 13.90
CA GLY A 153 5.43 22.43 13.31
C GLY A 153 5.66 22.50 11.82
N LEU A 154 4.95 23.43 11.17
CA LEU A 154 5.02 23.70 9.75
C LEU A 154 6.32 24.44 9.42
N VAL A 155 7.12 23.91 8.49
CA VAL A 155 8.37 24.53 8.03
C VAL A 155 8.23 25.14 6.65
N VAL A 156 7.57 24.45 5.72
CA VAL A 156 7.26 25.01 4.40
C VAL A 156 5.79 24.82 4.11
N GLU A 157 5.11 25.94 3.88
CA GLU A 157 3.78 25.95 3.30
C GLU A 157 3.90 25.80 1.78
N VAL A 158 3.80 24.57 1.32
CA VAL A 158 3.89 24.22 -0.10
C VAL A 158 2.69 24.81 -0.86
N ALA A 159 2.98 25.64 -1.85
CA ALA A 159 1.99 26.25 -2.74
C ALA A 159 1.92 25.55 -4.11
N VAL A 160 3.06 25.04 -4.60
CA VAL A 160 3.16 24.25 -5.83
C VAL A 160 3.88 22.95 -5.52
N SER A 161 3.30 21.82 -5.88
CA SER A 161 3.92 20.49 -5.83
C SER A 161 3.96 19.88 -7.22
N ARG A 162 4.81 18.86 -7.44
CA ARG A 162 4.86 18.17 -8.74
C ARG A 162 3.51 17.59 -9.12
N PHE A 163 2.83 16.92 -8.19
CA PHE A 163 1.46 16.42 -8.35
C PHE A 163 0.59 16.96 -7.22
N LYS A 164 -0.70 17.08 -7.47
CA LYS A 164 -1.68 17.52 -6.48
C LYS A 164 -2.75 16.45 -6.30
N ALA A 165 -2.75 15.85 -5.11
CA ALA A 165 -3.79 14.96 -4.62
C ALA A 165 -4.59 15.66 -3.51
N PRO A 166 -5.88 15.34 -3.34
CA PRO A 166 -6.64 15.82 -2.19
C PRO A 166 -6.10 15.21 -0.90
N LYS A 167 -6.16 15.99 0.19
CA LYS A 167 -5.73 15.56 1.51
C LYS A 167 -6.88 14.84 2.22
N ILE A 168 -7.10 13.58 1.85
CA ILE A 168 -8.24 12.77 2.32
C ILE A 168 -8.41 12.79 3.84
N ARG A 169 -7.30 12.78 4.58
CA ARG A 169 -7.31 12.77 6.05
C ARG A 169 -7.82 14.05 6.70
N GLU A 170 -7.92 15.14 5.94
CA GLU A 170 -8.50 16.41 6.40
C GLU A 170 -10.02 16.48 6.17
N PHE A 171 -10.61 15.46 5.51
CA PHE A 171 -12.05 15.43 5.26
C PHE A 171 -12.85 14.99 6.51
N PRO A 172 -14.03 15.59 6.77
CA PRO A 172 -14.95 15.14 7.82
C PRO A 172 -15.27 13.64 7.74
N GLU A 173 -15.54 13.12 6.54
CA GLU A 173 -15.87 11.71 6.30
C GLU A 173 -14.73 10.78 6.73
N PHE A 174 -13.47 11.23 6.62
CA PHE A 174 -12.34 10.48 7.16
C PHE A 174 -12.36 10.49 8.70
N ALA A 175 -12.58 11.64 9.33
CA ALA A 175 -12.65 11.74 10.79
C ALA A 175 -13.79 10.90 11.38
N GLU A 176 -14.92 10.82 10.67
CA GLU A 176 -16.14 10.10 11.08
C GLU A 176 -16.09 8.59 10.80
N GLY A 177 -15.05 8.13 10.10
CA GLY A 177 -14.81 6.71 9.83
C GLY A 177 -15.41 6.20 8.52
N ALA A 178 -15.98 7.07 7.70
CA ALA A 178 -16.57 6.73 6.39
C ALA A 178 -15.52 6.49 5.31
N LEU A 179 -14.28 7.00 5.45
CA LEU A 179 -13.21 6.82 4.46
C LEU A 179 -12.00 6.05 5.00
N TYR A 180 -11.40 5.22 4.13
CA TYR A 180 -10.09 4.59 4.35
C TYR A 180 -9.24 4.62 3.06
N GLU A 181 -8.03 5.19 3.14
CA GLU A 181 -7.10 5.24 2.00
C GLU A 181 -6.60 3.83 1.67
N GLN A 182 -7.02 3.28 0.53
CA GLN A 182 -6.67 1.93 0.09
C GLN A 182 -6.57 1.89 -1.44
N SER A 183 -5.51 1.25 -1.95
CA SER A 183 -5.36 1.07 -3.38
C SER A 183 -6.38 0.08 -3.94
N LEU A 184 -6.75 0.24 -5.21
CA LEU A 184 -7.66 -0.68 -5.90
C LEU A 184 -7.22 -2.15 -5.78
N PRO A 185 -5.96 -2.54 -6.07
CA PRO A 185 -5.55 -3.94 -5.91
C PRO A 185 -5.71 -4.46 -4.47
N ALA A 186 -5.46 -3.61 -3.46
CA ALA A 186 -5.62 -4.01 -2.07
C ALA A 186 -7.09 -4.20 -1.65
N MET A 187 -8.05 -3.53 -2.29
CA MET A 187 -9.48 -3.78 -2.10
C MET A 187 -9.89 -5.11 -2.77
N LEU A 188 -9.35 -5.40 -3.95
CA LEU A 188 -9.62 -6.64 -4.65
C LEU A 188 -9.14 -7.88 -3.89
N VAL A 189 -8.06 -7.78 -3.12
CA VAL A 189 -7.61 -8.89 -2.26
C VAL A 189 -8.71 -9.37 -1.33
N SER A 190 -9.40 -8.46 -0.64
CA SER A 190 -10.51 -8.81 0.27
C SER A 190 -11.73 -9.32 -0.49
N LYS A 191 -12.00 -8.81 -1.71
CA LYS A 191 -13.07 -9.34 -2.56
C LYS A 191 -12.78 -10.76 -3.09
N ILE A 192 -11.53 -11.05 -3.48
CA ILE A 192 -11.08 -12.36 -3.96
C ILE A 192 -11.09 -13.41 -2.84
N LEU A 193 -10.81 -12.97 -1.61
CA LEU A 193 -10.96 -13.80 -0.41
C LEU A 193 -12.42 -14.28 -0.24
N ASP A 194 -13.39 -13.50 -0.73
CA ASP A 194 -14.81 -13.81 -0.72
C ASP A 194 -15.32 -14.23 0.67
N PRO A 195 -15.15 -13.37 1.69
CA PRO A 195 -15.50 -13.68 3.06
C PRO A 195 -17.02 -13.73 3.24
N GLN A 196 -17.51 -14.72 3.99
CA GLN A 196 -18.94 -14.86 4.28
C GLN A 196 -19.27 -14.50 5.73
N PRO A 197 -20.51 -14.08 6.01
CA PRO A 197 -21.02 -13.97 7.39
C PRO A 197 -20.79 -15.26 8.19
N SER A 198 -20.56 -15.13 9.50
CA SER A 198 -20.35 -16.22 10.45
C SER A 198 -19.08 -17.06 10.28
N GLU A 199 -18.23 -16.76 9.31
CA GLU A 199 -16.94 -17.44 9.14
C GLU A 199 -15.89 -16.99 10.16
N LEU A 200 -14.98 -17.91 10.49
CA LEU A 200 -13.75 -17.60 11.21
C LEU A 200 -12.65 -17.25 10.22
N ILE A 201 -12.21 -16.00 10.26
CA ILE A 201 -11.23 -15.43 9.33
C ILE A 201 -9.98 -14.97 10.08
N VAL A 202 -8.81 -15.33 9.56
CA VAL A 202 -7.53 -14.89 10.13
C VAL A 202 -6.78 -14.01 9.13
N ASP A 203 -6.45 -12.78 9.52
CA ASP A 203 -5.48 -11.93 8.82
C ASP A 203 -4.13 -12.04 9.54
N MET A 204 -3.18 -12.72 8.90
CA MET A 204 -1.88 -13.03 9.51
C MET A 204 -0.92 -11.84 9.54
N CYS A 205 -1.17 -10.76 8.80
CA CYS A 205 -0.28 -9.61 8.70
C CYS A 205 -1.09 -8.30 8.67
N ALA A 206 -2.00 -8.17 9.63
CA ALA A 206 -3.16 -7.30 9.48
C ALA A 206 -2.83 -5.81 9.50
N ALA A 207 -1.82 -5.37 10.25
CA ALA A 207 -1.62 -3.95 10.47
C ALA A 207 -1.15 -3.24 9.18
N PRO A 208 -1.70 -2.06 8.82
CA PRO A 208 -2.49 -1.15 9.65
C PRO A 208 -4.01 -1.39 9.64
N GLY A 209 -4.51 -2.51 9.10
CA GLY A 209 -5.91 -2.94 9.23
C GLY A 209 -6.78 -2.70 8.00
N GLY A 210 -6.20 -2.30 6.86
CA GLY A 210 -6.97 -1.99 5.66
C GLY A 210 -7.80 -3.18 5.17
N LYS A 211 -7.16 -4.33 4.94
CA LYS A 211 -7.82 -5.53 4.45
C LYS A 211 -8.72 -6.18 5.51
N ALA A 212 -8.27 -6.27 6.77
CA ALA A 212 -9.09 -6.74 7.89
C ALA A 212 -10.39 -5.93 8.07
N SER A 213 -10.32 -4.60 8.07
CA SER A 213 -11.52 -3.75 8.15
C SER A 213 -12.41 -3.86 6.91
N HIS A 214 -11.83 -4.13 5.74
CA HIS A 214 -12.59 -4.39 4.52
C HIS A 214 -13.35 -5.71 4.61
N ILE A 215 -12.72 -6.78 5.10
CA ILE A 215 -13.38 -8.07 5.34
C ILE A 215 -14.54 -7.90 6.33
N TYR A 216 -14.34 -7.12 7.39
CA TYR A 216 -15.41 -6.80 8.34
C TYR A 216 -16.57 -6.07 7.67
N GLN A 217 -16.29 -5.09 6.81
CA GLN A 217 -17.29 -4.39 6.01
C GLN A 217 -18.05 -5.34 5.06
N LEU A 218 -17.34 -6.18 4.31
CA LEU A 218 -17.93 -7.13 3.34
C LEU A 218 -18.85 -8.16 3.99
N THR A 219 -18.60 -8.47 5.27
CA THR A 219 -19.39 -9.44 6.05
C THR A 219 -20.42 -8.77 6.95
N GLU A 220 -20.64 -7.45 6.79
CA GLU A 220 -21.55 -6.66 7.64
C GLU A 220 -21.27 -6.81 9.14
N GLY A 221 -20.00 -7.00 9.51
CA GLY A 221 -19.57 -7.25 10.88
C GLY A 221 -19.98 -8.60 11.46
N LYS A 222 -20.46 -9.53 10.62
CA LYS A 222 -20.98 -10.85 11.06
C LYS A 222 -19.94 -11.96 11.02
N ALA A 223 -18.77 -11.74 10.42
CA ALA A 223 -17.66 -12.68 10.49
C ALA A 223 -16.84 -12.49 11.77
N ARG A 224 -16.28 -13.58 12.31
CA ARG A 224 -15.32 -13.53 13.40
C ARG A 224 -13.92 -13.38 12.84
N ILE A 225 -13.32 -12.21 13.02
CA ILE A 225 -12.02 -11.87 12.42
C ILE A 225 -10.96 -11.79 13.51
N LEU A 226 -9.87 -12.54 13.34
CA LEU A 226 -8.67 -12.46 14.16
C LEU A 226 -7.54 -11.78 13.36
N ALA A 227 -7.15 -10.58 13.78
CA ALA A 227 -6.12 -9.77 13.13
C ALA A 227 -4.80 -9.83 13.91
N PHE A 228 -3.77 -10.44 13.30
CA PHE A 228 -2.46 -10.62 13.91
C PHE A 228 -1.41 -9.65 13.32
N ASP A 229 -0.52 -9.13 14.17
CA ASP A 229 0.73 -8.48 13.75
C ASP A 229 1.77 -8.58 14.88
N HIS A 230 3.06 -8.68 14.55
CA HIS A 230 4.12 -8.81 15.56
C HIS A 230 4.58 -7.45 16.13
N SER A 231 4.20 -6.33 15.49
CA SER A 231 4.67 -5.00 15.88
C SER A 231 3.65 -4.27 16.75
N LYS A 232 3.99 -4.10 18.05
CA LYS A 232 3.20 -3.29 19.00
C LYS A 232 2.85 -1.90 18.45
N LYS A 233 3.79 -1.25 17.76
CA LYS A 233 3.59 0.08 17.16
C LYS A 233 2.56 0.04 16.03
N ARG A 234 2.61 -0.97 15.16
CA ARG A 234 1.65 -1.11 14.05
C ARG A 234 0.27 -1.52 14.58
N ILE A 235 0.20 -2.39 15.58
CA ILE A 235 -1.04 -2.72 16.30
C ILE A 235 -1.68 -1.47 16.89
N ALA A 236 -0.93 -0.66 17.62
CA ALA A 236 -1.47 0.58 18.19
C ALA A 236 -2.04 1.52 17.12
N LYS A 237 -1.45 1.54 15.91
CA LYS A 237 -2.00 2.28 14.77
C LYS A 237 -3.29 1.61 14.27
N MET A 238 -3.27 0.31 14.02
CA MET A 238 -4.43 -0.46 13.54
C MET A 238 -5.64 -0.34 14.49
N THR A 239 -5.43 -0.49 15.81
CA THR A 239 -6.50 -0.32 16.79
C THR A 239 -7.10 1.09 16.78
N ARG A 240 -6.29 2.14 16.54
CA ARG A 240 -6.82 3.50 16.35
C ARG A 240 -7.63 3.61 15.06
N GLU A 241 -7.17 3.02 13.97
CA GLU A 241 -7.92 3.01 12.71
C GLU A 241 -9.24 2.24 12.86
N PHE A 242 -9.27 1.09 13.52
CA PHE A 242 -10.49 0.34 13.79
C PHE A 242 -11.49 1.15 14.63
N ARG A 243 -11.02 1.82 15.69
CA ARG A 243 -11.88 2.72 16.49
C ARG A 243 -12.45 3.86 15.65
N ARG A 244 -11.62 4.51 14.82
CA ARG A 244 -12.06 5.58 13.91
C ARG A 244 -13.12 5.08 12.93
N MET A 245 -12.88 3.91 12.32
CA MET A 245 -13.81 3.29 11.36
C MET A 245 -15.00 2.58 12.02
N LYS A 246 -15.13 2.62 13.35
CA LYS A 246 -16.20 1.93 14.10
C LYS A 246 -16.25 0.42 13.83
N VAL A 247 -15.07 -0.18 13.64
CA VAL A 247 -14.88 -1.61 13.36
C VAL A 247 -14.47 -2.33 14.64
N ASN A 248 -15.12 -3.46 14.94
CA ASN A 248 -14.82 -4.28 16.10
C ASN A 248 -14.21 -5.63 15.69
N ILE A 249 -12.88 -5.69 15.62
CA ILE A 249 -12.10 -6.88 15.23
C ILE A 249 -11.19 -7.30 16.39
N GLU A 250 -11.04 -8.60 16.63
CA GLU A 250 -10.10 -9.15 17.63
C GLU A 250 -8.66 -8.93 17.15
N VAL A 251 -7.83 -8.21 17.93
CA VAL A 251 -6.45 -7.87 17.57
C VAL A 251 -5.46 -8.58 18.49
N HIS A 252 -4.48 -9.27 17.89
CA HIS A 252 -3.52 -10.08 18.61
C HIS A 252 -2.08 -9.70 18.25
N LEU A 253 -1.25 -9.49 19.29
CA LEU A 253 0.19 -9.34 19.15
C LEU A 253 0.84 -10.73 19.11
N ALA A 254 1.21 -11.20 17.93
CA ALA A 254 1.88 -12.48 17.76
C ALA A 254 2.76 -12.50 16.51
N ASP A 255 3.73 -13.41 16.48
CA ASP A 255 4.45 -13.74 15.26
C ASP A 255 3.67 -14.81 14.49
N SER A 256 3.10 -14.41 13.35
CA SER A 256 2.17 -15.28 12.64
C SER A 256 2.81 -16.55 12.07
N ARG A 257 4.15 -16.64 12.06
CA ARG A 257 4.90 -17.83 11.67
C ARG A 257 4.76 -18.98 12.68
N TYR A 258 4.18 -18.72 13.85
CA TYR A 258 4.02 -19.69 14.93
C TYR A 258 2.56 -19.91 15.37
N LEU A 259 1.55 -19.32 14.69
CA LEU A 259 0.14 -19.41 15.14
C LEU A 259 -0.39 -20.84 15.31
N HIS A 260 0.06 -21.78 14.48
CA HIS A 260 -0.32 -23.20 14.60
C HIS A 260 0.11 -23.84 15.92
N VAL A 261 1.17 -23.31 16.56
CA VAL A 261 1.67 -23.75 17.86
C VAL A 261 1.05 -22.90 18.97
N ASP A 262 1.06 -21.57 18.81
CA ASP A 262 0.66 -20.62 19.84
C ASP A 262 -0.86 -20.58 20.06
N TYR A 263 -1.64 -20.90 19.02
CA TYR A 263 -3.10 -20.90 19.01
C TYR A 263 -3.65 -22.27 18.55
N PRO A 264 -3.38 -23.35 19.31
CA PRO A 264 -3.75 -24.71 18.89
C PRO A 264 -5.26 -24.90 18.75
N SER A 265 -6.06 -24.07 19.43
CA SER A 265 -7.53 -24.07 19.35
C SER A 265 -8.06 -23.70 17.97
N LEU A 266 -7.26 -23.02 17.13
CA LEU A 266 -7.60 -22.60 15.77
C LEU A 266 -7.28 -23.65 14.71
N ARG A 267 -6.47 -24.67 15.03
CA ARG A 267 -6.03 -25.68 14.06
C ARG A 267 -7.21 -26.41 13.42
N GLY A 268 -7.23 -26.46 12.09
CA GLY A 268 -8.28 -27.13 11.31
C GLY A 268 -9.66 -26.48 11.39
N LYS A 269 -9.79 -25.23 11.88
CA LYS A 269 -11.08 -24.57 12.10
C LYS A 269 -11.25 -23.25 11.36
N VAL A 270 -10.18 -22.67 10.83
CA VAL A 270 -10.25 -21.38 10.14
C VAL A 270 -10.84 -21.58 8.75
N ASP A 271 -11.87 -20.81 8.41
CA ASP A 271 -12.53 -20.85 7.10
C ASP A 271 -11.67 -20.17 6.05
N ARG A 272 -11.11 -19.00 6.38
CA ARG A 272 -10.33 -18.18 5.46
C ARG A 272 -9.11 -17.55 6.10
N ILE A 273 -8.02 -17.49 5.35
CA ILE A 273 -6.78 -16.85 5.76
C ILE A 273 -6.34 -15.83 4.72
N LEU A 274 -5.92 -14.67 5.21
CA LEU A 274 -5.23 -13.68 4.41
C LEU A 274 -3.75 -13.61 4.81
N ILE A 275 -2.87 -13.73 3.82
CA ILE A 275 -1.42 -13.53 3.96
C ILE A 275 -1.03 -12.34 3.08
N ASP A 276 -0.83 -11.18 3.71
CA ASP A 276 -0.30 -9.95 3.09
C ASP A 276 1.04 -9.59 3.76
N PRO A 277 2.10 -10.36 3.50
CA PRO A 277 3.30 -10.30 4.31
C PRO A 277 4.16 -9.08 3.94
N PRO A 278 5.11 -8.69 4.82
CA PRO A 278 6.18 -7.79 4.43
C PRO A 278 6.86 -8.26 3.14
N CYS A 279 7.00 -7.35 2.18
CA CYS A 279 7.63 -7.59 0.89
C CYS A 279 8.51 -6.40 0.50
N SER A 280 9.27 -6.55 -0.58
CA SER A 280 10.23 -5.53 -1.02
C SER A 280 9.56 -4.24 -1.50
N SER A 281 8.24 -4.25 -1.71
CA SER A 281 7.46 -3.06 -2.07
C SER A 281 7.97 -2.37 -3.34
N LEU A 282 8.51 -3.16 -4.29
CA LEU A 282 9.06 -2.64 -5.56
C LEU A 282 7.97 -2.05 -6.46
N GLY A 283 6.71 -2.45 -6.28
CA GLY A 283 5.57 -1.95 -7.05
C GLY A 283 4.94 -0.67 -6.51
N VAL A 284 5.29 -0.23 -5.29
CA VAL A 284 4.69 0.95 -4.62
C VAL A 284 5.04 2.25 -5.34
N ARG A 285 4.08 3.18 -5.39
CA ARG A 285 4.17 4.48 -6.11
C ARG A 285 3.56 5.61 -5.25
N PRO A 286 4.01 6.88 -5.43
CA PRO A 286 5.22 7.27 -6.12
C PRO A 286 6.46 6.82 -5.35
N LYS A 287 7.54 6.54 -6.07
CA LYS A 287 8.83 6.11 -5.55
C LYS A 287 9.92 6.94 -6.19
N LEU A 288 10.27 8.07 -5.57
CA LEU A 288 11.19 9.05 -6.16
C LEU A 288 12.57 8.43 -6.44
N TYR A 289 13.03 7.62 -5.48
CA TYR A 289 14.25 6.83 -5.57
C TYR A 289 14.15 5.59 -4.68
N ASP A 290 14.95 4.57 -4.94
CA ASP A 290 14.99 3.37 -4.11
C ASP A 290 16.35 2.69 -4.20
N SER A 291 16.72 2.00 -3.12
CA SER A 291 17.97 1.24 -3.04
C SER A 291 17.66 -0.10 -2.40
N LYS A 292 17.91 -1.17 -3.14
CA LYS A 292 17.72 -2.56 -2.70
C LYS A 292 18.68 -3.47 -3.45
N ARG A 293 18.99 -4.60 -2.84
CA ARG A 293 19.81 -5.66 -3.42
C ARG A 293 18.98 -6.90 -3.65
N TYR A 294 19.42 -7.76 -4.56
CA TYR A 294 18.75 -9.03 -4.81
C TYR A 294 18.67 -9.90 -3.55
N LYS A 295 19.72 -9.85 -2.71
CA LYS A 295 19.71 -10.52 -1.40
C LYS A 295 18.50 -10.13 -0.54
N ASP A 296 18.07 -8.86 -0.56
CA ASP A 296 16.92 -8.41 0.22
C ASP A 296 15.63 -9.12 -0.25
N ILE A 297 15.51 -9.38 -1.56
CA ILE A 297 14.38 -10.11 -2.17
C ILE A 297 14.39 -11.57 -1.71
N ILE A 298 15.55 -12.22 -1.73
CA ILE A 298 15.68 -13.63 -1.33
C ILE A 298 15.44 -13.82 0.17
N ASP A 299 15.92 -12.90 1.01
CA ASP A 299 15.67 -12.94 2.45
C ASP A 299 14.16 -12.74 2.74
N LEU A 300 13.48 -11.88 1.98
CA LEU A 300 12.02 -11.71 2.06
C LEU A 300 11.26 -12.93 1.55
N ARG A 301 11.64 -13.54 0.43
CA ARG A 301 11.06 -14.81 -0.05
C ARG A 301 11.11 -15.88 1.05
N LYS A 302 12.29 -16.10 1.64
CA LYS A 302 12.49 -17.06 2.73
C LYS A 302 11.65 -16.75 3.96
N TYR A 303 11.40 -15.48 4.23
CA TYR A 303 10.53 -15.05 5.32
C TYR A 303 9.04 -15.30 4.98
N GLN A 304 8.61 -14.98 3.77
CA GLN A 304 7.23 -15.10 3.30
C GLN A 304 6.74 -16.55 3.24
N ILE A 305 7.60 -17.51 2.83
CA ILE A 305 7.19 -18.92 2.78
C ILE A 305 6.86 -19.50 4.17
N GLN A 306 7.42 -18.94 5.25
CA GLN A 306 7.19 -19.40 6.62
C GLN A 306 5.75 -19.19 7.10
N PHE A 307 4.97 -18.32 6.45
CA PHE A 307 3.57 -18.09 6.80
C PHE A 307 2.63 -19.20 6.31
N PHE A 308 3.04 -19.98 5.30
CA PHE A 308 2.17 -20.99 4.68
C PHE A 308 1.97 -22.24 5.55
N LYS A 309 2.98 -22.70 6.31
CA LYS A 309 2.80 -23.82 7.24
C LYS A 309 1.74 -23.52 8.31
N PRO A 310 1.84 -22.42 9.08
CA PRO A 310 0.79 -22.06 10.03
C PRO A 310 -0.57 -21.93 9.36
N ALA A 311 -0.64 -21.23 8.21
CA ALA A 311 -1.89 -21.06 7.50
C ALA A 311 -2.53 -22.41 7.11
N TYR A 312 -1.74 -23.34 6.55
CA TYR A 312 -2.19 -24.67 6.20
C TYR A 312 -2.71 -25.44 7.42
N GLU A 313 -2.01 -25.38 8.56
CA GLU A 313 -2.45 -26.08 9.78
C GLU A 313 -3.69 -25.47 10.43
N LEU A 314 -3.89 -24.16 10.31
CA LEU A 314 -5.05 -23.44 10.83
C LEU A 314 -6.31 -23.66 9.98
N LEU A 315 -6.17 -23.70 8.66
CA LEU A 315 -7.30 -23.89 7.75
C LEU A 315 -8.01 -25.22 7.98
N ARG A 316 -9.34 -25.20 7.95
CA ARG A 316 -10.13 -26.43 7.77
C ARG A 316 -9.98 -26.97 6.35
N LYS A 317 -10.39 -28.23 6.13
CA LYS A 317 -10.54 -28.75 4.76
C LYS A 317 -11.56 -27.93 3.98
N GLY A 318 -11.25 -27.63 2.73
CA GLY A 318 -11.97 -26.69 1.87
C GLY A 318 -11.78 -25.22 2.24
N GLY A 319 -10.95 -24.89 3.25
CA GLY A 319 -10.69 -23.51 3.64
C GLY A 319 -9.84 -22.76 2.61
N VAL A 320 -10.02 -21.44 2.53
CA VAL A 320 -9.43 -20.57 1.50
C VAL A 320 -8.26 -19.77 2.05
N LEU A 321 -7.20 -19.63 1.28
CA LEU A 321 -6.08 -18.73 1.55
C LEU A 321 -5.93 -17.74 0.39
N VAL A 322 -5.83 -16.45 0.69
CA VAL A 322 -5.40 -15.45 -0.30
C VAL A 322 -4.04 -14.91 0.11
N TYR A 323 -3.08 -15.01 -0.81
CA TYR A 323 -1.74 -14.45 -0.69
C TYR A 323 -1.64 -13.20 -1.55
N SER A 324 -1.07 -12.13 -1.02
CA SER A 324 -0.87 -10.91 -1.81
C SER A 324 0.37 -10.13 -1.44
N THR A 325 0.96 -9.42 -2.40
CA THR A 325 2.09 -8.50 -2.17
C THR A 325 1.95 -7.22 -2.98
N CYS A 326 2.63 -6.15 -2.55
CA CYS A 326 2.82 -4.92 -3.33
C CYS A 326 4.19 -4.88 -4.04
N THR A 327 4.73 -6.05 -4.37
CA THR A 327 5.96 -6.21 -5.14
C THR A 327 5.71 -6.87 -6.50
N VAL A 328 6.77 -7.01 -7.30
CA VAL A 328 6.67 -7.36 -8.72
C VAL A 328 7.53 -8.56 -9.11
N THR A 329 8.55 -8.91 -8.32
CA THR A 329 9.48 -10.02 -8.56
C THR A 329 8.76 -11.36 -8.63
N LEU A 330 9.34 -12.33 -9.35
CA LEU A 330 8.81 -13.71 -9.36
C LEU A 330 9.13 -14.42 -8.04
N GLU A 331 10.32 -14.12 -7.51
CA GLU A 331 10.90 -14.71 -6.32
C GLU A 331 10.03 -14.50 -5.07
N GLU A 332 9.32 -13.37 -4.96
CA GLU A 332 8.39 -13.08 -3.86
C GLU A 332 6.93 -13.42 -4.22
N ASN A 333 6.62 -13.84 -5.45
CA ASN A 333 5.25 -14.00 -5.92
C ASN A 333 4.98 -15.45 -6.36
N GLU A 334 5.02 -15.75 -7.65
CA GLU A 334 4.73 -17.08 -8.20
C GLU A 334 5.59 -18.15 -7.54
N GLU A 335 6.90 -17.92 -7.39
CA GLU A 335 7.81 -18.90 -6.80
C GLU A 335 7.45 -19.25 -5.35
N VAL A 336 6.98 -18.26 -4.56
CA VAL A 336 6.53 -18.49 -3.17
C VAL A 336 5.26 -19.34 -3.16
N VAL A 337 4.29 -19.00 -4.02
CA VAL A 337 3.00 -19.71 -4.06
C VAL A 337 3.18 -21.13 -4.60
N GLU A 338 3.99 -21.31 -5.64
CA GLU A 338 4.29 -22.62 -6.21
C GLU A 338 5.02 -23.52 -5.21
N GLU A 339 6.01 -22.98 -4.48
CA GLU A 339 6.69 -23.71 -3.40
C GLU A 339 5.71 -24.10 -2.28
N ALA A 340 4.78 -23.21 -1.92
CA ALA A 340 3.76 -23.51 -0.91
C ALA A 340 2.79 -24.62 -1.36
N VAL A 341 2.38 -24.59 -2.63
CA VAL A 341 1.51 -25.61 -3.25
C VAL A 341 2.18 -26.97 -3.22
N GLU A 342 3.44 -27.05 -3.67
CA GLU A 342 4.21 -28.30 -3.68
C GLU A 342 4.44 -28.84 -2.26
N ARG A 343 4.81 -27.97 -1.33
CA ARG A 343 5.21 -28.36 0.02
C ARG A 343 4.04 -28.76 0.93
N TYR A 344 2.88 -28.12 0.77
CA TYR A 344 1.76 -28.30 1.70
C TYR A 344 0.52 -28.93 1.05
N GLY A 345 0.47 -29.07 -0.28
CA GLY A 345 -0.66 -29.68 -0.98
C GLY A 345 -1.88 -28.76 -1.12
N PHE A 346 -1.65 -27.44 -1.19
CA PHE A 346 -2.70 -26.49 -1.58
C PHE A 346 -3.13 -26.71 -3.03
N GLU A 347 -4.37 -26.37 -3.35
CA GLU A 347 -4.87 -26.28 -4.72
C GLU A 347 -4.91 -24.83 -5.17
N LEU A 348 -4.39 -24.55 -6.38
CA LEU A 348 -4.50 -23.24 -7.00
C LEU A 348 -5.91 -23.01 -7.53
N VAL A 349 -6.46 -21.83 -7.26
CA VAL A 349 -7.74 -21.39 -7.79
C VAL A 349 -7.49 -20.26 -8.77
N GLU A 350 -8.15 -20.32 -9.92
CA GLU A 350 -8.09 -19.26 -10.93
C GLU A 350 -8.51 -17.92 -10.31
N VAL A 351 -7.71 -16.87 -10.52
CA VAL A 351 -7.99 -15.53 -9.97
C VAL A 351 -8.29 -14.56 -11.09
N LYS A 352 -9.55 -14.15 -11.20
CA LYS A 352 -10.03 -13.12 -12.13
C LYS A 352 -11.06 -12.24 -11.44
N TYR A 353 -11.06 -10.95 -11.78
CA TYR A 353 -12.09 -10.01 -11.32
C TYR A 353 -12.46 -9.08 -12.48
N GLY A 354 -13.47 -9.48 -13.26
CA GLY A 354 -13.81 -8.81 -14.51
C GLY A 354 -12.60 -8.73 -15.46
N SER A 355 -12.38 -7.55 -16.04
CA SER A 355 -11.23 -7.25 -16.90
C SER A 355 -10.06 -6.58 -16.16
N LEU A 356 -10.09 -6.54 -14.83
CA LEU A 356 -9.03 -5.90 -14.05
C LEU A 356 -7.79 -6.80 -13.96
N GLY A 357 -6.64 -6.15 -13.88
CA GLY A 357 -5.34 -6.82 -13.75
C GLY A 357 -4.92 -7.61 -14.99
N SER A 358 -3.75 -8.21 -14.89
CA SER A 358 -3.18 -9.14 -15.86
C SER A 358 -3.02 -10.51 -15.21
N LYS A 359 -2.88 -11.55 -16.04
CA LYS A 359 -2.47 -12.88 -15.57
C LYS A 359 -1.06 -12.82 -14.95
N GLY A 360 -0.72 -13.83 -14.16
CA GLY A 360 0.65 -14.12 -13.75
C GLY A 360 1.56 -14.51 -14.91
N LEU A 361 2.81 -14.80 -14.56
CA LEU A 361 3.81 -15.27 -15.51
C LEU A 361 4.00 -16.80 -15.41
N GLY A 362 4.54 -17.41 -16.46
CA GLY A 362 4.76 -18.85 -16.54
C GLY A 362 3.50 -19.66 -16.83
N ASP A 363 3.64 -21.00 -16.82
CA ASP A 363 2.59 -21.93 -17.23
C ASP A 363 1.34 -21.88 -16.34
N LYS A 364 1.50 -21.45 -15.08
CA LYS A 364 0.42 -21.27 -14.11
C LYS A 364 -0.13 -19.85 -14.06
N GLY A 365 0.19 -19.01 -15.05
CA GLY A 365 -0.19 -17.59 -15.06
C GLY A 365 -1.68 -17.33 -14.88
N ASP A 366 -2.57 -18.22 -15.36
CA ASP A 366 -4.02 -18.12 -15.16
C ASP A 366 -4.48 -18.16 -13.70
N PHE A 367 -3.68 -18.75 -12.81
CA PHE A 367 -3.98 -18.86 -11.37
C PHE A 367 -3.60 -17.62 -10.56
N PHE A 368 -2.99 -16.62 -11.21
CA PHE A 368 -2.47 -15.45 -10.54
C PHE A 368 -3.00 -14.18 -11.18
N MET A 369 -3.15 -13.14 -10.36
CA MET A 369 -3.53 -11.81 -10.81
C MET A 369 -2.42 -10.82 -10.46
N ARG A 370 -1.94 -10.09 -11.47
CA ARG A 370 -0.91 -9.05 -11.36
C ARG A 370 -1.46 -7.69 -11.71
N PHE A 371 -0.98 -6.69 -10.99
CA PHE A 371 -1.11 -5.29 -11.37
C PHE A 371 0.27 -4.74 -11.69
N HIS A 372 0.35 -4.11 -12.85
CA HIS A 372 1.57 -3.49 -13.38
C HIS A 372 1.37 -1.97 -13.50
N PRO A 373 2.23 -1.15 -12.87
CA PRO A 373 2.13 0.30 -12.88
C PRO A 373 1.98 0.96 -14.25
N HIS A 374 2.74 0.49 -15.24
CA HIS A 374 2.77 1.08 -16.57
C HIS A 374 1.60 0.62 -17.47
N ILE A 375 0.86 -0.41 -17.06
CA ILE A 375 -0.29 -0.95 -17.81
C ILE A 375 -1.60 -0.49 -17.18
N HIS A 376 -1.73 -0.62 -15.87
CA HIS A 376 -3.00 -0.46 -15.14
C HIS A 376 -3.08 0.87 -14.37
N ASP A 377 -2.00 1.66 -14.40
CA ASP A 377 -1.89 2.94 -13.69
C ASP A 377 -2.23 2.90 -12.18
N VAL A 378 -1.94 1.76 -11.55
CA VAL A 378 -2.06 1.55 -10.09
C VAL A 378 -0.72 1.08 -9.51
N THR A 379 -0.70 0.81 -8.21
CA THR A 379 0.44 0.17 -7.53
C THR A 379 0.70 -1.22 -8.11
N GLY A 380 1.98 -1.58 -8.26
CA GLY A 380 2.37 -2.93 -8.62
C GLY A 380 1.97 -3.92 -7.54
N TYR A 381 1.28 -4.99 -7.91
CA TYR A 381 0.61 -5.87 -6.97
C TYR A 381 0.52 -7.29 -7.51
N PHE A 382 0.43 -8.27 -6.60
CA PHE A 382 0.23 -9.68 -6.92
C PHE A 382 -0.82 -10.29 -5.99
N ILE A 383 -1.68 -11.16 -6.51
CA ILE A 383 -2.73 -11.85 -5.78
C ILE A 383 -2.79 -13.31 -6.25
N ALA A 384 -2.83 -14.24 -5.29
CA ALA A 384 -3.08 -15.66 -5.53
C ALA A 384 -4.12 -16.19 -4.55
N LYS A 385 -4.96 -17.12 -5.01
CA LYS A 385 -5.98 -17.81 -4.20
C LYS A 385 -5.70 -19.30 -4.16
N LEU A 386 -5.72 -19.87 -2.96
CA LEU A 386 -5.45 -21.27 -2.69
C LEU A 386 -6.60 -21.90 -1.88
N ILE A 387 -6.81 -23.20 -2.04
CA ILE A 387 -7.72 -23.99 -1.20
C ILE A 387 -6.93 -25.13 -0.54
N LYS A 388 -7.24 -25.41 0.73
CA LYS A 388 -6.76 -26.60 1.42
C LYS A 388 -7.66 -27.80 1.10
N LYS A 389 -7.08 -28.89 0.60
CA LYS A 389 -7.81 -30.15 0.34
C LYS A 389 -8.22 -30.90 1.61
#